data_AF-A0A858R594-F1
#
_entry.id   AF-A0A858R594-F1
#
_cell.length_a   1.000
_cell.length_b   1.000
_cell.length_c   1.000
_cell.angle_alpha   90.00
_cell.angle_beta   90.00
_cell.angle_gamma   90.00
#
_symmetry.space_group_name_H-M   'P 1'
#
loop_
_entity.id
_entity.type
_entity.pdbx_description
1 polymer ?
#
loop_
_entity_poly.entity_id
_entity_poly.type
_entity_poly.pdbx_seq_one_letter_code
_entity_poly.pdbx_strand_id
1 'polypeptide(L)' 'MLEDGKPKAVPVKFGLQDTDWVEIVEGPLKPGDQIILRADRADGSGASGSGRPPGPPMRF' A
#
# COMPACT_ATOMS: atom_id res chain seq x y z
N MET A 1 7.44 14.51 2.02
CA MET A 1 8.89 14.21 1.92
C MET A 1 9.21 13.37 0.68
N LEU A 2 10.12 13.86 -0.16
CA LEU A 2 10.69 13.15 -1.31
C LEU A 2 12.19 12.92 -1.05
N GLU A 3 12.68 11.72 -1.31
CA GLU A 3 14.11 11.38 -1.35
C GLU A 3 14.45 11.04 -2.80
N ASP A 4 15.34 11.84 -3.41
CA ASP A 4 15.70 11.72 -4.83
C ASP A 4 14.51 11.77 -5.81
N GLY A 5 13.51 12.61 -5.49
CA GLY A 5 12.31 12.73 -6.31
C GLY A 5 11.29 11.60 -6.11
N LYS A 6 11.56 10.64 -5.21
CA LYS A 6 10.69 9.51 -4.91
C LYS A 6 10.05 9.64 -3.53
N PRO A 7 8.81 9.16 -3.35
CA PRO A 7 8.18 9.09 -2.02
C PRO A 7 9.04 8.27 -1.06
N LYS A 8 9.30 8.82 0.12
CA LYS A 8 10.02 8.14 1.20
C LYS A 8 9.03 7.62 2.24
N ALA A 9 9.09 6.33 2.54
CA ALA A 9 8.35 5.77 3.67
C ALA A 9 8.99 6.25 4.98
N VAL A 10 8.17 6.77 5.88
CA VAL A 10 8.60 7.27 7.19
C VAL A 10 7.74 6.67 8.30
N PRO A 11 8.34 6.32 9.45
CA PRO A 11 7.57 5.81 10.58
C PRO A 11 6.73 6.94 11.20
N VAL A 12 5.48 6.63 11.52
CA VAL A 12 4.56 7.53 12.24
C VAL A 12 3.84 6.76 13.33
N LYS A 13 3.40 7.47 14.36
CA LYS A 13 2.56 6.93 15.43
C LYS A 13 1.16 7.48 15.27
N PHE A 14 0.19 6.57 15.21
CA PHE A 14 -1.22 6.94 15.15
C PHE A 14 -1.78 7.15 16.55
N GLY A 15 -2.69 8.12 16.66
CA GLY A 15 -3.46 8.42 17.87
C GLY A 15 -4.88 7.89 17.75
N LEU A 16 -5.85 8.80 17.86
CA LEU A 16 -7.26 8.50 17.66
C LEU A 16 -7.55 8.26 16.17
N GLN A 17 -8.53 7.42 15.89
CA GLN A 17 -9.00 7.18 14.53
C GLN A 17 -10.49 6.88 14.53
N ASP A 18 -11.17 7.22 13.43
CA ASP A 18 -12.53 6.85 13.14
C ASP A 18 -12.63 6.22 11.74
N THR A 19 -13.81 6.26 11.12
CA THR A 19 -14.04 5.66 9.80
C THR A 19 -13.40 6.47 8.68
N ASP A 20 -13.29 7.79 8.85
CA ASP A 20 -12.90 8.74 7.82
C ASP A 20 -11.49 9.31 8.07
N TRP A 21 -11.03 9.31 9.33
CA TRP A 21 -9.81 10.00 9.76
C TRP A 21 -8.92 9.16 10.67
N VAL A 22 -7.62 9.38 10.54
CA VAL A 22 -6.59 8.91 11.47
C VAL A 22 -5.73 10.08 11.92
N GLU A 23 -5.55 10.21 13.23
CA GLU A 23 -4.67 11.21 13.83
C GLU A 23 -3.22 10.71 13.82
N ILE A 24 -2.29 11.60 13.48
CA ILE A 24 -0.85 11.36 13.59
C ILE A 24 -0.32 12.19 14.75
N VAL A 25 0.13 11.53 15.81
CA VAL A 25 0.57 12.20 17.05
C VAL A 25 2.09 12.38 17.13
N GLU A 26 2.84 11.53 16.44
CA GLU A 26 4.31 11.59 16.39
C GLU A 26 4.82 11.11 15.02
N GLY A 27 5.93 11.68 14.57
CA GLY A 27 6.59 11.31 13.33
C GLY A 27 7.25 12.51 12.66
N PRO A 28 8.00 12.29 11.56
CA PRO A 28 8.71 13.35 10.87
C PRO A 28 7.84 14.13 9.87
N LEU A 29 6.54 13.82 9.75
CA LEU A 29 5.62 14.52 8.86
C LEU A 29 5.37 15.94 9.36
N LYS A 30 5.32 16.89 8.43
CA LYS A 30 5.02 18.30 8.71
C LYS A 30 3.81 18.77 7.91
N PRO A 31 3.07 19.79 8.38
CA PRO A 31 2.03 20.42 7.59
C PRO A 31 2.54 20.81 6.19
N GLY A 32 1.77 20.45 5.15
CA GLY A 32 2.15 20.69 3.75
C GLY A 32 2.95 19.55 3.10
N ASP A 33 3.40 18.54 3.84
CA ASP A 33 3.93 17.32 3.23
C ASP A 33 2.83 16.62 2.43
N GLN A 34 3.18 16.20 1.22
CA GLN A 34 2.32 15.32 0.42
C GLN A 34 2.43 13.89 0.93
N ILE A 35 1.29 13.24 1.07
CA ILE A 35 1.18 11.84 1.47
C ILE A 35 0.47 11.04 0.37
N ILE A 36 0.80 9.76 0.30
CA ILE A 36 0.11 8.83 -0.61
C ILE A 36 -1.05 8.22 0.16
N LEU A 37 -2.27 8.55 -0.26
CA LEU A 37 -3.47 7.89 0.21
C LEU A 37 -3.82 6.81 -0.83
N ARG A 38 -3.78 5.53 -0.43
CA ARG A 38 -4.35 4.46 -1.25
C ARG A 38 -5.84 4.38 -0.95
N ALA A 39 -6.66 4.72 -1.94
CA ALA A 39 -8.11 4.56 -1.92
C ALA A 39 -8.52 3.35 -2.77
N ASP A 40 -7.94 2.18 -2.50
CA ASP A 40 -8.24 0.95 -3.22
C ASP A 40 -8.71 -0.13 -2.23
N ARG A 41 -9.95 0.06 -1.76
CA ARG A 41 -10.88 -1.06 -1.71
C ARG A 41 -11.60 -1.11 -3.07
N ALA A 42 -10.86 -1.46 -4.11
CA ALA A 42 -11.43 -1.90 -5.39
C ALA A 42 -11.33 -3.43 -5.40
N ASP A 43 -12.41 -4.09 -4.98
CA ASP A 43 -12.61 -5.49 -5.31
C ASP A 43 -12.70 -5.59 -6.85
N GLY A 44 -11.66 -6.13 -7.51
CA GLY A 44 -11.69 -6.32 -8.96
C GLY A 44 -10.36 -6.56 -9.65
N SER A 45 -9.97 -7.84 -9.75
CA SER A 45 -9.11 -8.44 -10.79
C SER A 45 -7.81 -7.72 -11.18
N GLY A 46 -6.73 -8.01 -10.44
CA GLY A 46 -5.37 -8.03 -10.96
C GLY A 46 -4.89 -9.46 -11.06
N ALA A 47 -5.09 -10.10 -12.22
CA ALA A 47 -4.48 -11.38 -12.54
C ALA A 47 -2.95 -11.23 -12.53
N SER A 48 -2.31 -11.59 -11.41
CA SER A 48 -0.89 -11.94 -11.41
C SER A 48 -0.81 -13.44 -11.64
N GLY A 49 -0.53 -13.81 -12.89
CA GLY A 49 -0.37 -15.19 -13.30
C GLY A 49 0.78 -15.86 -12.56
N SER A 50 0.46 -16.76 -11.63
CA SER A 50 1.33 -17.88 -11.31
C SER A 50 1.07 -18.97 -12.36
N GLY A 51 1.75 -18.84 -13.50
CA GLY A 51 1.86 -19.93 -14.46
C GLY A 51 2.40 -21.16 -13.74
N ARG A 52 1.53 -22.10 -13.38
CA ARG A 52 1.93 -23.46 -13.03
C ARG A 52 2.54 -24.08 -14.30
N PRO A 53 3.74 -24.66 -14.25
CA PRO A 53 4.26 -25.38 -15.41
C PRO A 53 3.30 -26.52 -15.77
N PRO A 54 3.08 -26.81 -17.06
CA PRO A 54 2.21 -27.90 -17.48
C PRO A 54 2.74 -29.21 -16.88
N GLY A 55 1.90 -29.87 -16.08
CA GLY A 55 2.20 -31.19 -15.54
C GLY A 55 2.28 -32.24 -16.65
N PRO A 56 2.98 -33.36 -16.42
CA PRO A 56 3.10 -34.41 -17.42
C PRO A 56 1.73 -35.02 -17.76
N PRO A 57 1.52 -35.49 -19.00
CA PRO A 57 0.22 -36.01 -19.42
C PRO A 57 -0.12 -37.30 -18.65
N MET A 58 -1.32 -37.35 -18.05
CA MET A 58 -1.86 -38.59 -17.53
C MET A 58 -2.16 -39.54 -18.69
N ARG A 59 -1.57 -40.74 -18.64
CA ARG A 59 -1.85 -41.83 -19.57
C ARG A 59 -2.91 -42.73 -18.95
N PHE A 60 -3.95 -43.06 -19.73
CA PHE A 60 -4.85 -44.18 -19.45
C PHE A 60 -4.32 -45.43 -20.13
#